data_AF-M1XN91-F1
#
_entry.id   AF-M1XN91-F1
#
_cell.length_a   1.000
_cell.length_b   1.000
_cell.length_c   1.000
_cell.angle_alpha   90.00
_cell.angle_beta   90.00
_cell.angle_gamma   90.00
#
_symmetry.space_group_name_H-M   'P 1'
#
loop_
_entity.id
_entity.type
_entity.pdbx_description
1 polymer ?
#
loop_
_entity_poly.entity_id
_entity_poly.type
_entity_poly.pdbx_seq_one_letter_code
_entity_poly.pdbx_strand_id
1 'polypeptide(L)'
;MASSRAEGDDDGPRQEIRLVSSGKLWVATDIESGVASQSETRVEALENLDEALALHRGETSDSIDSPEAEREVLRELGIDPDEIAQARDDTDELPEFMR
;
A
#
# COMPACT_ATOMS: atom_id res chain seq x y z
N MET A 1 25.53 -4.38 -19.64
CA MET A 1 24.59 -4.83 -18.60
C MET A 1 25.18 -6.09 -17.98
N ALA A 2 25.74 -6.01 -16.78
CA ALA A 2 26.25 -7.18 -16.08
C ALA A 2 25.13 -7.72 -15.19
N SER A 3 24.66 -8.94 -15.45
CA SER A 3 23.73 -9.65 -14.58
C SER A 3 24.53 -10.76 -13.88
N SER A 4 24.92 -10.53 -12.63
CA SER A 4 25.54 -11.56 -11.80
C SER A 4 24.45 -12.34 -11.07
N ARG A 5 24.20 -13.58 -11.49
CA ARG A 5 23.43 -14.54 -10.68
C ARG A 5 24.41 -15.18 -9.69
N ALA A 6 24.30 -14.81 -8.41
CA ALA A 6 24.94 -15.58 -7.36
C ALA A 6 24.17 -16.90 -7.24
N GLU A 7 24.76 -18.00 -7.74
CA GLU A 7 24.34 -19.35 -7.40
C GLU A 7 24.82 -19.65 -5.97
N GLY A 8 23.97 -19.31 -5.01
CA GLY A 8 24.00 -19.88 -3.67
C GLY A 8 22.70 -20.67 -3.49
N ASP A 9 22.80 -21.90 -3.01
CA ASP A 9 21.68 -22.67 -2.44
C ASP A 9 21.18 -21.94 -1.18
N ASP A 10 20.42 -20.86 -1.38
CA ASP A 10 19.70 -20.13 -0.32
C ASP A 10 18.21 -20.45 -0.50
N ASP A 11 17.75 -21.52 0.16
CA ASP A 11 16.34 -21.93 0.25
C ASP A 11 15.55 -21.04 1.24
N GLY A 12 16.13 -19.88 1.61
CA GLY A 12 15.49 -18.85 2.41
C GLY A 12 14.49 -18.03 1.59
N PRO A 13 13.53 -17.36 2.26
CA PRO A 13 12.61 -16.47 1.57
C PRO A 13 13.39 -15.36 0.86
N ARG A 14 13.31 -15.34 -0.47
CA ARG A 14 13.98 -14.35 -1.31
C ARG A 14 13.02 -13.24 -1.64
N GLN A 15 13.35 -12.02 -1.22
CA GLN A 15 12.64 -10.82 -1.64
C GLN A 15 13.32 -10.20 -2.86
N GLU A 16 12.56 -9.94 -3.92
CA GLU A 16 13.03 -9.23 -5.11
C GLU A 16 12.37 -7.85 -5.19
N ILE A 17 13.18 -6.80 -5.12
CA ILE A 17 12.75 -5.42 -5.25
C ILE A 17 13.28 -4.84 -6.55
N ARG A 18 12.38 -4.29 -7.36
CA ARG A 18 12.74 -3.45 -8.51
C ARG A 18 12.71 -1.99 -8.11
N LEU A 19 13.87 -1.34 -8.22
CA LEU A 19 14.03 0.07 -7.96
C LEU A 19 14.27 0.83 -9.27
N VAL A 20 13.40 1.78 -9.60
CA VAL A 20 13.46 2.58 -10.83
C VAL A 20 13.61 4.05 -10.48
N SER A 21 14.59 4.72 -11.07
CA SER A 21 14.65 6.19 -11.07
C SER A 21 13.75 6.71 -12.20
N SER A 22 12.72 7.47 -11.84
CA SER A 22 11.72 8.04 -12.75
C SER A 22 11.71 9.56 -12.61
N GLY A 23 12.62 10.22 -13.33
CA GLY A 23 12.79 11.67 -13.27
C GLY A 23 13.25 12.15 -11.89
N LYS A 24 12.36 12.80 -11.14
CA LYS A 24 12.64 13.33 -9.79
C LYS A 24 12.35 12.32 -8.67
N LEU A 25 11.73 11.19 -8.98
CA LEU A 25 11.29 10.21 -8.01
C LEU A 25 12.06 8.90 -8.17
N TRP A 26 12.18 8.18 -7.07
CA TRP A 26 12.50 6.77 -7.02
C TRP A 26 11.22 5.99 -6.75
N VAL A 27 11.01 4.91 -7.50
CA VAL A 27 9.90 3.98 -7.31
C VAL A 27 10.50 2.64 -6.92
N ALA A 28 10.17 2.16 -5.72
CA ALA A 28 10.53 0.83 -5.26
C ALA A 28 9.29 -0.07 -5.39
N THR A 29 9.46 -1.25 -5.96
CA THR A 29 8.38 -2.22 -6.17
C THR A 29 8.85 -3.58 -5.69
N ASP A 30 8.12 -4.16 -4.75
CA ASP A 30 8.25 -5.56 -4.41
C ASP A 30 7.62 -6.42 -5.53
N ILE A 31 8.41 -7.30 -6.14
CA ILE A 31 7.99 -8.04 -7.34
C ILE A 31 6.94 -9.10 -7.02
N GLU A 32 6.99 -9.68 -5.83
CA GLU A 32 6.10 -10.77 -5.44
C GLU A 32 4.68 -10.26 -5.10
N SER A 33 4.58 -9.25 -4.24
CA SER A 33 3.30 -8.65 -3.85
C SER A 33 2.78 -7.63 -4.88
N GLY A 34 3.66 -7.08 -5.71
CA GLY A 34 3.34 -5.95 -6.59
C GLY A 34 3.19 -4.62 -5.84
N VAL A 35 3.38 -4.59 -4.52
CA VAL A 35 3.34 -3.37 -3.71
C VAL A 35 4.46 -2.45 -4.15
N ALA A 36 4.11 -1.18 -4.33
CA ALA A 36 5.06 -0.15 -4.71
C ALA A 36 4.91 1.08 -3.83
N SER A 37 6.03 1.75 -3.61
CA SER A 37 6.09 3.05 -2.96
C SER A 37 7.07 3.95 -3.71
N GLN A 38 7.05 5.24 -3.39
CA GLN A 38 7.88 6.22 -4.05
C GLN A 38 8.35 7.31 -3.09
N SER A 39 9.50 7.90 -3.39
CA SER A 39 9.99 9.14 -2.74
C SER A 39 10.97 9.87 -3.66
N GLU A 40 11.34 11.10 -3.32
CA GLU A 40 12.37 11.87 -4.03
C GLU A 40 13.76 11.24 -3.85
N THR A 41 13.99 10.53 -2.75
CA THR A 41 15.24 9.83 -2.49
C THR A 41 15.10 8.32 -2.62
N ARG A 42 16.20 7.67 -3.01
CA ARG A 42 16.28 6.21 -3.11
C ARG A 42 15.99 5.52 -1.78
N VAL A 43 16.49 6.09 -0.68
CA VAL A 43 16.39 5.47 0.65
C VAL A 43 14.96 5.55 1.15
N GLU A 44 14.35 6.72 1.11
CA GLU A 44 12.95 6.89 1.54
C GLU A 44 11.99 6.06 0.68
N ALA A 45 12.27 5.89 -0.62
CA ALA A 45 11.45 4.99 -1.45
C ALA A 45 11.51 3.53 -0.97
N LEU A 46 12.65 3.07 -0.43
CA LEU A 46 12.74 1.72 0.15
C LEU A 46 12.10 1.66 1.54
N GLU A 47 12.30 2.67 2.38
CA GLU A 47 11.67 2.75 3.71
C GLU A 47 10.14 2.79 3.61
N ASN A 48 9.60 3.60 2.68
CA ASN A 48 8.17 3.63 2.38
C ASN A 48 7.67 2.29 1.83
N LEU A 49 8.51 1.53 1.13
CA LEU A 49 8.12 0.20 0.62
C LEU A 49 7.99 -0.79 1.78
N ASP A 50 8.92 -0.77 2.72
CA ASP A 50 8.88 -1.63 3.90
C ASP A 50 7.62 -1.37 4.74
N GLU A 51 7.27 -0.10 4.94
CA GLU A 51 6.01 0.28 5.62
C GLU A 51 4.78 -0.19 4.84
N ALA A 52 4.72 0.08 3.54
CA ALA A 52 3.60 -0.34 2.70
C ALA A 52 3.42 -1.86 2.68
N LEU A 53 4.53 -2.61 2.69
CA LEU A 53 4.53 -4.05 2.78
C LEU A 53 4.03 -4.57 4.14
N ALA A 54 4.46 -3.93 5.22
CA ALA A 54 3.99 -4.27 6.55
C ALA A 54 2.49 -3.99 6.70
N LEU A 55 1.99 -2.87 6.16
CA LEU A 55 0.56 -2.57 6.06
C LEU A 55 -0.18 -3.60 5.21
N HIS A 56 0.37 -3.97 4.04
CA HIS A 56 -0.24 -4.97 3.15
C HIS A 56 -0.36 -6.35 3.80
N ARG A 57 0.60 -6.72 4.65
CA ARG A 57 0.58 -7.98 5.42
C ARG A 57 -0.24 -7.89 6.72
N GLY A 58 -0.75 -6.71 7.08
CA GLY A 58 -1.47 -6.48 8.35
C GLY A 58 -0.58 -6.49 9.59
N GLU A 59 0.70 -6.14 9.45
CA GLU A 59 1.70 -6.24 10.53
C GLU A 59 1.81 -4.97 11.41
N THR A 60 1.32 -3.81 10.94
CA THR A 60 1.65 -2.51 11.55
C THR A 60 0.45 -1.61 11.84
N SER A 61 -0.77 -2.02 11.50
CA SER A 61 -2.00 -1.27 11.79
C SER A 61 -3.08 -2.17 12.36
N ASP A 62 -3.86 -1.64 13.31
CA ASP A 62 -5.16 -2.22 13.63
C ASP A 62 -6.03 -2.15 12.39
N SER A 63 -6.54 -3.30 11.97
CA SER A 63 -7.37 -3.38 10.77
C SER A 63 -8.78 -2.87 11.04
N ILE A 64 -9.31 -2.06 10.14
CA ILE A 64 -10.67 -1.52 10.21
C ILE A 64 -11.59 -2.45 9.40
N ASP A 65 -11.73 -3.68 9.87
CA ASP A 65 -12.48 -4.73 9.18
C ASP A 65 -13.93 -4.88 9.67
N SER A 66 -14.37 -4.02 10.60
CA SER A 66 -15.74 -4.04 11.13
C SER A 66 -16.40 -2.66 11.06
N PRO A 67 -17.74 -2.61 10.88
CA PRO A 67 -18.49 -1.37 10.96
C PRO A 67 -18.26 -0.61 12.27
N GLU A 68 -18.10 -1.33 13.39
CA GLU A 68 -17.86 -0.71 14.69
C GLU A 68 -16.51 0.01 14.74
N ALA A 69 -15.44 -0.63 14.25
CA ALA A 69 -14.11 -0.03 14.17
C ALA A 69 -14.11 1.19 13.23
N GLU A 70 -14.78 1.08 12.08
CA GLU A 70 -14.91 2.19 11.13
C GLU A 70 -15.61 3.40 11.79
N ARG A 71 -16.73 3.17 12.49
CA ARG A 71 -17.48 4.25 13.16
C ARG A 71 -16.67 4.93 14.27
N GLU A 72 -15.72 4.24 14.92
CA GLU A 72 -14.82 4.86 15.89
C GLU A 72 -13.78 5.76 15.22
N VAL A 73 -13.12 5.27 14.18
CA VAL A 73 -12.12 6.04 13.41
C VAL A 73 -12.74 7.27 12.75
N LEU A 74 -13.94 7.14 12.16
CA LEU A 74 -14.65 8.28 11.58
C LEU A 74 -14.90 9.37 12.63
N ARG A 75 -15.33 9.00 13.85
CA ARG A 75 -15.55 9.95 14.95
C ARG A 75 -14.26 10.61 15.41
N GLU A 76 -13.15 9.87 15.47
CA GLU A 76 -11.83 10.42 15.79
C GLU A 76 -11.39 11.47 14.78
N LEU A 77 -11.66 11.23 13.49
CA LEU A 77 -11.38 12.15 12.40
C LEU A 77 -12.37 13.34 12.32
N GLY A 78 -13.38 13.40 13.20
CA GLY A 78 -14.40 14.44 13.20
C GLY A 78 -15.44 14.30 12.08
N ILE A 79 -15.59 13.09 11.54
CA ILE A 79 -16.54 12.74 10.48
C ILE A 79 -17.74 12.03 11.12
N ASP A 80 -18.97 12.43 10.76
CA ASP A 80 -20.18 11.77 11.23
C ASP A 80 -20.36 10.42 10.51
N PRO A 81 -20.33 9.27 11.24
CA PRO A 81 -20.51 7.98 10.60
C PRO A 81 -21.88 7.78 9.96
N ASP A 82 -22.92 8.46 10.47
CA ASP A 82 -24.28 8.33 9.94
C ASP A 82 -24.43 9.08 8.60
N GLU A 83 -23.72 10.20 8.43
CA GLU A 83 -23.61 10.91 7.14
C GLU A 83 -22.93 10.04 6.08
N ILE A 84 -21.84 9.36 6.44
CA ILE A 84 -21.12 8.45 5.53
C ILE A 84 -21.97 7.24 5.15
N ALA A 85 -22.71 6.66 6.11
CA ALA A 85 -23.62 5.55 5.84
C ALA A 85 -24.71 5.94 4.83
N GLN A 86 -25.34 7.11 5.03
CA GLN A 86 -26.37 7.62 4.12
C GLN A 86 -25.81 7.87 2.71
N ALA A 87 -24.61 8.45 2.60
CA ALA A 87 -23.99 8.74 1.30
C ALA A 87 -23.70 7.47 0.47
N ARG A 88 -23.37 6.35 1.14
CA ARG A 88 -23.17 5.04 0.49
C ARG A 88 -24.50 4.50 -0.05
N ASP A 89 -25.54 4.51 0.76
CA ASP A 89 -26.88 4.04 0.37
C ASP A 89 -27.45 4.88 -0.80
N ASP A 90 -27.15 6.18 -0.84
CA ASP A 90 -27.61 7.08 -1.91
C ASP A 90 -26.81 6.92 -3.22
N THR A 91 -25.60 6.35 -3.17
CA THR A 91 -24.68 6.22 -4.33
C THR A 91 -24.14 4.79 -4.45
N ASP A 92 -25.02 3.82 -4.64
CA ASP A 92 -24.64 2.42 -4.91
C ASP A 92 -24.04 2.20 -6.31
N GLU A 93 -24.14 3.20 -7.20
CA GLU A 93 -23.73 3.11 -8.58
C GLU A 93 -22.40 3.83 -8.84
N LEU A 94 -21.44 3.14 -9.48
CA LEU A 94 -20.26 3.79 -10.03
C LEU A 94 -20.69 4.94 -10.97
N PRO A 95 -20.05 6.12 -10.90
CA PRO A 95 -20.32 7.21 -11.81
C PRO A 95 -20.28 6.75 -13.28
N GLU A 96 -21.09 7.36 -14.16
CA GLU A 96 -21.18 7.01 -15.59
C GLU A 96 -19.82 6.89 -16.28
N PHE A 97 -18.83 7.70 -15.91
CA PHE A 97 -17.50 7.66 -16.51
C PHE A 97 -16.58 6.53 -16.01
N MET A 98 -16.99 5.81 -14.95
CA MET A 98 -16.27 4.66 -14.37
C MET A 98 -16.94 3.31 -14.67
N ARG A 99 -18.06 3.31 -15.40
CA ARG A 99 -18.70 2.09 -15.94
C ARG A 99 -18.05 1.68 -17.25
#